data_AF-A0A1H9LJZ2-F1
#
_entry.id   AF-A0A1H9LJZ2-F1
#
_cell.length_a   1.000
_cell.length_b   1.000
_cell.length_c   1.000
_cell.angle_alpha   90.00
_cell.angle_beta   90.00
_cell.angle_gamma   90.00
#
_symmetry.space_group_name_H-M   'P 1'
#
loop_
_entity.id
_entity.type
_entity.pdbx_description
1 polymer ?
#
loop_
_entity_poly.entity_id
_entity_poly.type
_entity_poly.pdbx_seq_one_letter_code
_entity_poly.pdbx_strand_id
1 'polypeptide(L)'
;MTNADLHRKKRYVFNIDIENFFGSIHRGRVFGFLTKNKSFSLNPKVARALAQVACHEDALPQGAPSSPVFSNLIGHLIDIRLVELAAKLGCSYSRYADDITFSTNKKTFPKEIALVSPINGWVASPTLIKIVAKCGFTLNPNKTRMQYQESRQSVTGLTVNRKINSPAVYRHQVRAMAHNLFNTGSFSVQDKDPKLKSKTPGTINQLGGMLSYIYMVNKFNRSKIVENSAIREEDIKLSAMEKVHADFLFYQNFYANQKITILCEGKTDNIYLQCAMKSLAKKYTILAKLNTEGKAELNVRFFKYSGLTHRLLDLYGGTGDIGELIKRYVSCCGKYKNHPFKHPTIIVVDNDEGSQKIFTALKVVTGNKYVVGTGKAQKFDKTLEFYYVAQNLYVVFTPLKISGEDTMMEDFFTPETLNSIVDGQRFSVVHKAPNQLVYSKHTFSQKVVKANQSNINFIGFTPVLDRIQNAAKHFYSLSPWK
;
A
#
# COMPACT_ATOMS: atom_id res chain seq x y z
N MET A 1 9.24 13.78 3.86
CA MET A 1 9.88 13.27 5.11
C MET A 1 11.30 13.82 5.28
N THR A 2 12.10 13.91 4.22
CA THR A 2 13.47 14.47 4.25
C THR A 2 13.53 15.89 4.81
N ASN A 3 12.58 16.76 4.44
CA ASN A 3 12.45 18.12 4.98
C ASN A 3 12.38 18.12 6.52
N ALA A 4 11.51 17.30 7.11
CA ALA A 4 11.35 17.22 8.56
C ALA A 4 12.55 16.52 9.24
N ASP A 5 13.20 15.57 8.57
CA ASP A 5 14.28 14.75 9.14
C ASP A 5 15.54 15.57 9.47
N LEU A 6 15.77 16.64 8.72
CA LEU A 6 16.84 17.63 8.95
C LEU A 6 16.70 18.36 10.30
N HIS A 7 15.48 18.47 10.82
CA HIS A 7 15.17 19.23 12.02
C HIS A 7 15.01 18.36 13.27
N ARG A 8 15.44 17.10 13.24
CA ARG A 8 15.39 16.22 14.41
C ARG A 8 16.37 16.60 15.51
N LYS A 9 15.97 16.38 16.76
CA LYS A 9 16.83 16.58 17.95
C LYS A 9 17.42 17.99 18.01
N LYS A 10 16.58 19.00 17.72
CA LYS A 10 16.98 20.40 17.69
C LYS A 10 16.48 21.11 18.94
N ARG A 11 17.28 21.98 19.53
CA ARG A 11 16.89 22.81 20.68
C ARG A 11 15.73 23.74 20.33
N TYR A 12 15.80 24.33 19.14
CA TYR A 12 14.81 25.24 18.59
C TYR A 12 14.38 24.82 17.18
N VAL A 13 13.08 24.85 16.91
CA VAL A 13 12.49 24.68 15.57
C VAL A 13 11.53 25.86 15.33
N PHE A 14 11.87 26.71 14.39
CA PHE A 14 11.10 27.88 14.00
C PHE A 14 10.45 27.62 12.64
N ASN A 15 9.12 27.70 12.56
CA ASN A 15 8.38 27.54 11.32
C ASN A 15 7.68 28.84 10.96
N ILE A 16 7.66 29.12 9.66
CA ILE A 16 6.95 30.22 9.03
C ILE A 16 6.29 29.68 7.76
N ASP A 17 5.29 30.39 7.26
CA ASP A 17 4.49 30.01 6.10
C ASP A 17 4.47 31.17 5.12
N ILE A 18 4.59 30.88 3.82
CA ILE A 18 4.42 31.88 2.78
C ILE A 18 2.93 32.08 2.52
N GLU A 19 2.47 33.31 2.68
CA GLU A 19 1.08 33.67 2.42
C GLU A 19 0.74 33.52 0.93
N ASN A 20 -0.36 32.83 0.65
CA ASN A 20 -0.88 32.59 -0.70
C ASN A 20 0.20 32.12 -1.70
N PHE A 21 1.03 31.14 -1.31
CA PHE A 21 2.20 30.76 -2.10
C PHE A 21 1.90 30.47 -3.58
N PHE A 22 0.92 29.60 -3.87
CA PHE A 22 0.53 29.32 -5.26
C PHE A 22 -0.11 30.52 -5.96
N GLY A 23 -0.97 31.27 -5.28
CA GLY A 23 -1.62 32.47 -5.83
C GLY A 23 -0.65 33.62 -6.10
N SER A 24 0.46 33.70 -5.37
CA SER A 24 1.52 34.70 -5.58
C SER A 24 2.42 34.39 -6.79
N ILE A 25 2.26 33.22 -7.41
CA ILE A 25 3.02 32.79 -8.57
C ILE A 25 2.17 32.97 -9.82
N HIS A 26 2.23 34.19 -10.36
CA HIS A 26 1.50 34.57 -11.54
C HIS A 26 2.25 34.24 -12.84
N ARG A 27 1.52 34.27 -13.97
CA ARG A 27 2.02 33.88 -15.30
C ARG A 27 3.30 34.63 -15.70
N GLY A 28 3.40 35.89 -15.32
CA GLY A 28 4.57 36.73 -15.55
C GLY A 28 5.85 36.19 -14.88
N ARG A 29 5.74 35.63 -13.67
CA ARG A 29 6.88 35.00 -12.97
C ARG A 29 7.31 33.71 -13.63
N VAL A 30 6.34 32.87 -14.04
CA VAL A 30 6.63 31.63 -14.77
C VAL A 30 7.30 31.94 -16.10
N PHE A 31 6.74 32.87 -16.88
CA PHE A 31 7.32 33.32 -18.14
C PHE A 31 8.72 33.90 -17.96
N GLY A 32 8.90 34.81 -16.98
CA GLY A 32 10.19 35.42 -16.68
C GLY A 32 11.23 34.39 -16.27
N PHE A 33 10.86 33.41 -15.43
CA PHE A 33 11.75 32.32 -15.05
C PHE A 33 12.18 31.49 -16.26
N LEU A 34 11.23 31.02 -17.08
CA LEU A 34 11.51 30.17 -18.23
C LEU A 34 12.37 30.86 -19.31
N THR A 35 12.27 32.18 -19.44
CA THR A 35 13.04 32.96 -20.42
C THR A 35 14.40 33.41 -19.91
N LYS A 36 14.52 33.74 -18.61
CA LYS A 36 15.74 34.33 -18.04
C LYS A 36 16.64 33.34 -17.31
N ASN A 37 16.12 32.20 -16.87
CA ASN A 37 16.93 31.19 -16.22
C ASN A 37 17.88 30.53 -17.23
N LYS A 38 19.20 30.54 -16.95
CA LYS A 38 20.23 30.06 -17.88
C LYS A 38 20.03 28.59 -18.31
N SER A 39 19.57 27.74 -17.41
CA SER A 39 19.36 26.31 -17.69
C SER A 39 18.15 26.04 -18.59
N PHE A 40 17.20 26.99 -18.66
CA PHE A 40 16.02 26.88 -19.52
C PHE A 40 16.19 27.72 -20.78
N SER A 41 16.40 29.03 -20.64
CA SER A 41 16.60 30.00 -21.72
C SER A 41 15.64 29.81 -22.90
N LEU A 42 14.36 29.52 -22.60
CA LEU A 42 13.40 29.13 -23.62
C LEU A 42 13.05 30.30 -24.53
N ASN A 43 12.74 29.98 -25.79
CA ASN A 43 12.17 30.94 -26.73
C ASN A 43 10.91 31.59 -26.12
N PRO A 44 10.76 32.94 -26.19
CA PRO A 44 9.63 33.64 -25.59
C PRO A 44 8.25 33.13 -26.02
N LYS A 45 8.08 32.64 -27.25
CA LYS A 45 6.79 32.08 -27.70
C LYS A 45 6.45 30.80 -26.95
N VAL A 46 7.42 29.91 -26.77
CA VAL A 46 7.27 28.64 -26.03
C VAL A 46 7.05 28.91 -24.54
N ALA A 47 7.86 29.79 -23.94
CA ALA A 47 7.73 30.15 -22.53
C ALA A 47 6.35 30.76 -22.22
N ARG A 48 5.80 31.55 -23.15
CA ARG A 48 4.46 32.15 -23.02
C ARG A 48 3.37 31.08 -23.06
N ALA A 49 3.44 30.15 -24.00
CA ALA A 49 2.49 29.04 -24.09
C ALA A 49 2.52 28.18 -22.82
N LEU A 50 3.71 27.81 -22.33
CA LEU A 50 3.85 27.05 -21.09
C LEU A 50 3.31 27.81 -19.88
N ALA A 51 3.58 29.11 -19.77
CA ALA A 51 3.06 29.92 -18.67
C ALA A 51 1.52 30.05 -18.73
N GLN A 52 0.92 30.10 -19.92
CA GLN A 52 -0.54 30.10 -20.10
C GLN A 52 -1.17 28.76 -19.71
N VAL A 53 -0.50 27.64 -20.00
CA VAL A 53 -0.98 26.30 -19.59
C VAL A 53 -0.80 26.08 -18.08
N ALA A 54 0.27 26.62 -17.50
CA ALA A 54 0.60 26.45 -16.09
C ALA A 54 -0.31 27.26 -15.15
N CYS A 55 -0.79 28.42 -15.59
CA CYS A 55 -1.54 29.34 -14.74
C CYS A 55 -3.02 29.44 -15.16
N HIS A 56 -3.91 29.48 -14.18
CA HIS A 56 -5.33 29.78 -14.32
C HIS A 56 -5.64 31.03 -13.51
N GLU A 57 -6.42 31.96 -14.06
CA GLU A 57 -6.73 33.27 -13.42
C GLU A 57 -5.47 34.01 -12.91
N ASP A 58 -4.41 33.96 -13.72
CA ASP A 58 -3.09 34.53 -13.43
C ASP A 58 -2.42 34.01 -12.14
N ALA A 59 -2.71 32.77 -11.72
CA ALA A 59 -2.08 32.10 -10.59
C ALA A 59 -1.78 30.62 -10.90
N LEU A 60 -0.91 29.98 -10.13
CA LEU A 60 -0.81 28.51 -10.18
C LEU A 60 -2.06 27.88 -9.53
N PRO A 61 -2.86 27.09 -10.27
CA PRO A 61 -4.06 26.47 -9.71
C PRO A 61 -3.69 25.37 -8.71
N GLN A 62 -4.37 25.35 -7.57
CA GLN A 62 -4.23 24.28 -6.59
C GLN A 62 -4.82 22.98 -7.16
N GLY A 63 -4.08 21.88 -7.03
CA GLY A 63 -4.50 20.57 -7.54
C GLY A 63 -4.07 20.25 -8.99
N ALA A 64 -3.57 21.23 -9.75
CA ALA A 64 -3.00 20.93 -11.06
C ALA A 64 -1.63 20.21 -10.92
N PRO A 65 -1.36 19.19 -11.76
CA PRO A 65 -0.15 18.37 -11.64
C PRO A 65 1.14 19.15 -11.95
N SER A 66 1.06 20.22 -12.75
CA SER A 66 2.19 21.09 -13.09
C SER A 66 2.53 22.10 -11.99
N SER A 67 1.56 22.51 -11.17
CA SER A 67 1.73 23.56 -10.16
C SER A 67 2.85 23.27 -9.16
N PRO A 68 2.98 22.07 -8.57
CA PRO A 68 4.09 21.77 -7.65
C PRO A 68 5.48 21.90 -8.29
N VAL A 69 5.59 21.62 -9.60
CA VAL A 69 6.86 21.73 -10.33
C VAL A 69 7.25 23.19 -10.49
N PHE A 70 6.34 24.01 -11.02
CA PHE A 70 6.58 25.45 -11.19
C PHE A 70 6.80 26.17 -9.87
N SER A 71 6.02 25.84 -8.84
CA SER A 71 6.17 26.46 -7.52
C SER A 71 7.52 26.14 -6.89
N ASN A 72 8.04 24.93 -7.07
CA ASN A 72 9.38 24.57 -6.60
C ASN A 72 10.49 25.27 -7.38
N LEU A 73 10.38 25.36 -8.72
CA LEU A 73 11.35 26.07 -9.55
C LEU A 73 11.45 27.55 -9.17
N ILE A 74 10.31 28.21 -8.98
CA ILE A 74 10.27 29.63 -8.60
C ILE A 74 10.66 29.82 -7.14
N GLY A 75 10.22 28.93 -6.25
CA GLY A 75 10.63 28.90 -4.85
C GLY A 75 12.13 28.66 -4.64
N HIS A 76 12.83 28.07 -5.61
CA HIS A 76 14.27 27.88 -5.53
C HIS A 76 15.05 29.20 -5.34
N LEU A 77 14.52 30.31 -5.86
CA LEU A 77 15.13 31.63 -5.70
C LEU A 77 15.19 32.09 -4.25
N ILE A 78 14.16 31.79 -3.45
CA ILE A 78 14.17 32.07 -2.02
C ILE A 78 15.03 31.04 -1.26
N ASP A 79 15.05 29.78 -1.70
CA ASP A 79 15.86 28.74 -1.07
C ASP A 79 17.35 29.10 -1.06
N ILE A 80 17.90 29.56 -2.19
CA ILE A 80 19.33 29.96 -2.28
C ILE A 80 19.68 30.95 -1.17
N ARG A 81 18.91 32.03 -1.05
CA ARG A 81 19.16 33.11 -0.09
C ARG A 81 18.96 32.66 1.37
N LEU A 82 17.97 31.81 1.63
CA LEU A 82 17.67 31.36 2.99
C LEU A 82 18.60 30.25 3.45
N VAL A 83 19.11 29.41 2.54
CA VAL A 83 20.19 28.45 2.82
C VAL A 83 21.46 29.20 3.20
N GLU A 84 21.84 30.23 2.45
CA GLU A 84 23.00 31.09 2.78
C GLU A 84 22.86 31.74 4.16
N LEU A 85 21.69 32.33 4.45
CA LEU A 85 21.39 32.93 5.75
C LEU A 85 21.49 31.88 6.88
N ALA A 86 20.91 30.70 6.68
CA ALA A 86 20.93 29.63 7.67
C ALA A 86 22.35 29.13 7.93
N ALA A 87 23.14 28.92 6.87
CA ALA A 87 24.53 28.47 6.98
C ALA A 87 25.37 29.47 7.77
N LYS A 88 25.29 30.77 7.43
CA LYS A 88 25.99 31.85 8.15
C LYS A 88 25.66 31.87 9.64
N LEU A 89 24.42 31.55 9.99
CA LEU A 89 23.92 31.61 11.37
C LEU A 89 23.96 30.26 12.10
N GLY A 90 24.51 29.20 11.49
CA GLY A 90 24.56 27.87 12.11
C GLY A 90 23.17 27.26 12.35
N CYS A 91 22.27 27.45 11.40
CA CYS A 91 20.92 26.90 11.37
C CYS A 91 20.79 25.85 10.25
N SER A 92 19.93 24.86 10.48
CA SER A 92 19.42 23.98 9.43
C SER A 92 18.19 24.64 8.81
N TYR A 93 18.05 24.54 7.48
CA TYR A 93 16.93 25.08 6.72
C TYR A 93 16.26 23.99 5.90
N SER A 94 14.92 24.04 5.81
CA SER A 94 14.19 23.34 4.76
C SER A 94 12.93 24.11 4.39
N ARG A 95 12.45 23.88 3.16
CA ARG A 95 11.15 24.33 2.68
C ARG A 95 10.35 23.15 2.14
N TYR A 96 9.06 23.15 2.40
CA TYR A 96 8.11 22.22 1.80
C TYR A 96 6.90 23.03 1.32
N ALA A 97 6.82 23.25 0.00
CA ALA A 97 5.89 24.22 -0.57
C ALA A 97 6.03 25.61 0.09
N ASP A 98 5.00 26.05 0.81
CA ASP A 98 4.88 27.31 1.56
C ASP A 98 5.46 27.24 2.98
N ASP A 99 5.53 26.06 3.59
CA ASP A 99 6.13 25.85 4.91
C ASP A 99 7.66 25.98 4.85
N ILE A 100 8.22 26.97 5.55
CA ILE A 100 9.66 27.13 5.77
C ILE A 100 9.99 26.78 7.22
N THR A 101 11.10 26.07 7.42
CA THR A 101 11.58 25.68 8.75
C THR A 101 13.05 26.00 8.93
N PHE A 102 13.37 26.68 10.03
CA PHE A 102 14.72 26.85 10.55
C PHE A 102 14.87 26.07 11.86
N SER A 103 16.04 25.50 12.12
CA SER A 103 16.32 24.90 13.43
C SER A 103 17.78 25.00 13.83
N THR A 104 18.06 24.97 15.13
CA THR A 104 19.43 25.01 15.65
C THR A 104 19.54 24.40 17.05
N ASN A 105 20.77 24.05 17.43
CA ASN A 105 21.16 23.61 18.78
C ASN A 105 21.93 24.68 19.57
N LYS A 106 22.09 25.89 19.01
CA LYS A 106 22.69 27.02 19.72
C LYS A 106 21.90 27.33 21.00
N LYS A 107 22.57 27.90 22.01
CA LYS A 107 21.93 28.28 23.28
C LYS A 107 20.85 29.34 23.09
N THR A 108 21.04 30.24 22.14
CA THR A 108 20.10 31.29 21.75
C THR A 108 19.76 31.15 20.26
N PHE A 109 18.50 31.40 19.91
CA PHE A 109 18.08 31.40 18.52
C PHE A 109 18.57 32.69 17.82
N PRO A 110 19.06 32.62 16.57
CA PRO A 110 19.58 33.80 15.86
C PRO A 110 18.52 34.90 15.65
N LYS A 111 18.84 36.10 16.11
CA LYS A 111 17.97 37.30 16.04
C LYS A 111 17.73 37.76 14.61
N GLU A 112 18.65 37.43 13.71
CA GLU A 112 18.57 37.72 12.27
C GLU A 112 17.56 36.82 11.56
N ILE A 113 17.06 35.75 12.19
CA ILE A 113 15.98 34.90 11.63
C ILE A 113 14.66 35.20 12.35
N ALA A 114 14.66 35.23 13.68
CA ALA A 114 13.45 35.45 14.46
C ALA A 114 13.74 36.24 15.74
N LEU A 115 12.76 37.00 16.19
CA LEU A 115 12.82 37.86 17.36
C LEU A 115 11.60 37.63 18.25
N VAL A 116 11.72 37.93 19.54
CA VAL A 116 10.56 37.95 20.45
C VAL A 116 9.96 39.34 20.44
N SER A 117 8.70 39.44 20.01
CA SER A 117 7.83 40.59 20.15
C SER A 117 7.12 40.55 21.50
N PRO A 118 7.00 41.69 22.21
CA PRO A 118 6.26 41.76 23.48
C PRO A 118 4.79 41.34 23.36
N ILE A 119 4.19 41.56 22.19
CA ILE A 119 2.74 41.39 21.96
C ILE A 119 2.44 40.03 21.32
N ASN A 120 3.25 39.63 20.33
CA ASN A 120 2.94 38.49 19.45
C ASN A 120 3.86 37.27 19.68
N GLY A 121 4.71 37.29 20.71
CA GLY A 121 5.71 36.25 20.91
C GLY A 121 6.73 36.23 19.77
N TRP A 122 7.12 35.06 19.29
CA TRP A 122 8.13 34.96 18.23
C TRP A 122 7.61 35.42 16.87
N VAL A 123 8.33 36.33 16.23
CA VAL A 123 8.06 36.86 14.89
C VAL A 123 9.29 36.71 13.98
N ALA A 124 9.06 36.68 12.66
CA ALA A 124 10.15 36.72 11.68
C ALA A 124 10.91 38.06 11.79
N SER A 125 12.24 38.01 11.68
CA SER A 125 13.07 39.22 11.75
C SER A 125 12.86 40.11 10.51
N PRO A 126 13.18 41.42 10.60
CA PRO A 126 13.18 42.30 9.43
C PRO A 126 14.12 41.81 8.31
N THR A 127 15.26 41.21 8.66
CA THR A 127 16.21 40.64 7.69
C THR A 127 15.57 39.52 6.87
N LEU A 128 14.89 38.60 7.55
CA LEU A 128 14.20 37.48 6.91
C LEU A 128 13.04 37.97 6.02
N ILE A 129 12.21 38.87 6.55
CA ILE A 129 11.09 39.48 5.79
C ILE A 129 11.61 40.16 4.53
N LYS A 130 12.70 40.92 4.63
CA LYS A 130 13.31 41.60 3.47
C LYS A 130 13.80 40.62 2.41
N ILE A 131 14.37 39.48 2.80
CA ILE A 131 14.80 38.44 1.85
C ILE A 131 13.59 37.82 1.14
N VAL A 132 12.53 37.48 1.89
CA VAL A 132 11.30 36.90 1.35
C VAL A 132 10.63 37.87 0.37
N ALA A 133 10.49 39.14 0.75
CA ALA A 133 9.91 40.20 -0.07
C ALA A 133 10.69 40.45 -1.37
N LYS A 134 12.04 40.43 -1.31
CA LYS A 134 12.90 40.53 -2.52
C LYS A 134 12.67 39.41 -3.52
N CYS A 135 12.18 38.26 -3.07
CA CYS A 135 11.83 37.14 -3.94
C CYS A 135 10.36 37.18 -4.40
N GLY A 136 9.61 38.25 -4.10
CA GLY A 136 8.21 38.41 -4.50
C GLY A 136 7.24 37.55 -3.70
N PHE A 137 7.53 37.31 -2.42
CA PHE A 137 6.69 36.55 -1.49
C PHE A 137 6.41 37.35 -0.22
N THR A 138 5.41 36.93 0.55
CA THR A 138 5.06 37.52 1.85
C THR A 138 4.87 36.40 2.87
N LEU A 139 5.19 36.65 4.13
CA LEU A 139 5.02 35.66 5.21
C LEU A 139 3.67 35.83 5.89
N ASN A 140 3.06 34.72 6.27
CA ASN A 140 1.86 34.70 7.10
C ASN A 140 2.24 34.80 8.58
N PRO A 141 2.00 35.94 9.26
CA PRO A 141 2.37 36.10 10.66
C PRO A 141 1.60 35.14 11.59
N ASN A 142 0.35 34.81 11.26
CA ASN A 142 -0.50 33.94 12.08
C ASN A 142 -0.05 32.47 12.10
N LYS A 143 0.76 32.07 11.11
CA LYS A 143 1.34 30.72 11.03
C LYS A 143 2.81 30.66 11.46
N THR A 144 3.34 31.76 12.00
CA THR A 144 4.69 31.80 12.57
C THR A 144 4.70 31.14 13.95
N ARG A 145 5.63 30.20 14.18
CA ARG A 145 5.71 29.47 15.45
C ARG A 145 7.15 29.10 15.82
N MET A 146 7.50 29.30 17.10
CA MET A 146 8.73 28.78 17.71
C MET A 146 8.39 27.55 18.57
N GLN A 147 9.17 26.48 18.42
CA GLN A 147 9.00 25.23 19.16
C GLN A 147 10.30 24.83 19.86
N TYR A 148 10.22 24.63 21.17
CA TYR A 148 11.35 24.28 22.03
C TYR A 148 11.47 22.77 22.20
N GLN A 149 12.68 22.27 22.48
CA GLN A 149 12.97 20.83 22.62
C GLN A 149 12.14 20.13 23.71
N GLU A 150 11.85 20.82 24.82
CA GLU A 150 11.04 20.31 25.93
C GLU A 150 9.54 20.23 25.61
N SER A 151 9.12 20.90 24.54
CA SER A 151 7.75 20.86 24.03
C SER A 151 7.68 20.04 22.75
N ARG A 152 6.48 19.68 22.31
CA ARG A 152 6.31 18.99 21.02
C ARG A 152 6.83 19.89 19.89
N GLN A 153 7.80 19.38 19.13
CA GLN A 153 8.30 19.99 17.90
C GLN A 153 7.71 19.27 16.69
N SER A 154 7.25 20.04 15.72
CA SER A 154 6.61 19.53 14.50
C SER A 154 7.03 20.28 13.25
N VAL A 155 7.29 19.53 12.19
CA VAL A 155 7.60 20.03 10.85
C VAL A 155 6.69 19.31 9.88
N THR A 156 5.91 20.07 9.09
CA THR A 156 4.93 19.54 8.11
C THR A 156 4.08 18.39 8.67
N GLY A 157 3.52 18.58 9.87
CA GLY A 157 2.65 17.59 10.53
C GLY A 157 3.36 16.38 11.16
N LEU A 158 4.69 16.28 11.09
CA LEU A 158 5.48 15.21 11.68
C LEU A 158 6.19 15.70 12.95
N THR A 159 6.19 14.89 14.01
CA THR A 159 6.97 15.17 15.22
C THR A 159 8.45 14.91 14.97
N VAL A 160 9.32 15.81 15.44
CA VAL A 160 10.77 15.77 15.17
C VAL A 160 11.67 15.72 16.41
N ASN A 161 11.13 15.77 17.64
CA ASN A 161 11.92 15.87 18.87
C ASN A 161 13.07 14.84 18.99
N ARG A 162 12.85 13.59 18.55
CA ARG A 162 13.85 12.50 18.63
C ARG A 162 14.09 11.82 17.28
N LYS A 163 13.00 11.37 16.67
CA LYS A 163 12.94 10.77 15.34
C LYS A 163 11.72 11.33 14.61
N ILE A 164 11.66 11.16 13.30
CA ILE A 164 10.43 11.48 12.56
C ILE A 164 9.33 10.56 13.05
N ASN A 165 8.19 11.12 13.42
CA ASN A 165 7.07 10.31 13.89
C ASN A 165 5.74 10.97 13.54
N SER A 166 4.71 10.16 13.26
CA SER A 166 3.35 10.69 13.22
C SER A 166 2.97 11.19 14.62
N PRO A 167 2.15 12.23 14.79
CA PRO A 167 1.76 12.72 16.12
C PRO A 167 1.10 11.64 16.99
N ALA A 168 1.39 11.64 18.30
CA ALA A 168 0.83 10.64 19.21
C ALA A 168 -0.71 10.64 19.23
N VAL A 169 -1.32 11.82 19.29
CA VAL A 169 -2.78 12.01 19.23
C VAL A 169 -3.38 11.32 18.00
N TYR A 170 -2.78 11.54 16.84
CA TYR A 170 -3.23 10.91 15.58
C TYR A 170 -3.13 9.38 15.64
N ARG A 171 -2.01 8.82 16.14
CA ARG A 171 -1.87 7.36 16.29
C ARG A 171 -2.91 6.78 17.25
N HIS A 172 -3.21 7.46 18.35
CA HIS A 172 -4.24 7.02 19.31
C HIS A 172 -5.64 7.03 18.70
N GLN A 173 -5.98 8.07 17.94
CA GLN A 173 -7.24 8.15 17.20
C GLN A 173 -7.38 7.00 16.20
N VAL A 174 -6.37 6.76 15.36
CA VAL A 174 -6.37 5.66 14.38
C VAL A 174 -6.48 4.30 15.06
N ARG A 175 -5.78 4.09 16.18
CA ARG A 175 -5.90 2.86 16.98
C ARG A 175 -7.32 2.67 17.53
N ALA A 176 -7.96 3.73 18.03
CA ALA A 176 -9.32 3.67 18.53
C ALA A 176 -10.33 3.34 17.40
N MET A 177 -10.13 3.91 16.21
CA MET A 177 -10.93 3.59 15.02
C MET A 177 -10.81 2.11 14.63
N ALA A 178 -9.59 1.58 14.59
CA ALA A 178 -9.36 0.15 14.31
C ALA A 178 -9.98 -0.75 15.37
N HIS A 179 -9.83 -0.40 16.66
CA HIS A 179 -10.46 -1.12 17.76
C HIS A 179 -11.98 -1.16 17.63
N ASN A 180 -12.63 -0.04 17.29
CA ASN A 180 -14.07 -0.01 17.08
C ASN A 180 -14.47 -0.87 15.90
N LEU A 181 -13.78 -0.75 14.76
CA LEU A 181 -14.03 -1.60 13.58
C LEU A 181 -13.96 -3.09 13.90
N PHE A 182 -12.97 -3.52 14.68
CA PHE A 182 -12.77 -4.94 15.05
C PHE A 182 -13.86 -5.48 15.98
N ASN A 183 -14.43 -4.63 16.83
CA ASN A 183 -15.45 -5.03 17.80
C ASN A 183 -16.87 -4.89 17.28
N THR A 184 -17.17 -3.85 16.50
CA THR A 184 -18.54 -3.47 16.11
C THR A 184 -18.78 -3.48 14.59
N GLY A 185 -17.73 -3.71 13.79
CA GLY A 185 -17.83 -3.67 12.33
C GLY A 185 -17.89 -2.26 11.74
N SER A 186 -17.81 -1.22 12.56
CA SER A 186 -17.88 0.17 12.11
C SER A 186 -17.06 1.11 13.00
N PHE A 187 -16.78 2.30 12.49
CA PHE A 187 -16.16 3.38 13.26
C PHE A 187 -16.61 4.72 12.70
N SER A 188 -16.35 5.80 13.42
CA SER A 188 -16.65 7.15 12.95
C SER A 188 -15.37 7.96 12.76
N VAL A 189 -15.41 8.87 11.80
CA VAL A 189 -14.38 9.88 11.57
C VAL A 189 -14.96 11.24 11.93
N GLN A 190 -14.09 12.13 12.42
CA GLN A 190 -14.46 13.52 12.65
C GLN A 190 -14.49 14.25 11.32
N ASP A 191 -15.46 15.16 11.15
CA ASP A 191 -15.55 15.99 9.96
C ASP A 191 -14.28 16.85 9.77
N LYS A 192 -13.96 17.16 8.51
CA LYS A 192 -12.82 18.01 8.14
C LYS A 192 -13.02 19.45 8.59
N ASP A 193 -14.27 19.91 8.73
CA ASP A 193 -14.55 21.21 9.31
C ASP A 193 -14.52 21.11 10.85
N PRO A 194 -13.51 21.72 11.52
CA PRO A 194 -13.43 21.70 12.97
C PRO A 194 -14.62 22.38 13.67
N LYS A 195 -15.39 23.22 12.96
CA LYS A 195 -16.59 23.88 13.50
C LYS A 195 -17.81 22.96 13.57
N LEU A 196 -17.92 22.00 12.65
CA LEU A 196 -19.12 21.18 12.52
C LEU A 196 -19.23 20.08 13.59
N LYS A 197 -18.14 19.70 14.29
CA LYS A 197 -18.07 18.66 15.36
C LYS A 197 -18.86 17.36 15.10
N SER A 198 -19.34 17.15 13.89
CA SER A 198 -20.14 16.00 13.49
C SER A 198 -19.21 14.81 13.28
N LYS A 199 -19.72 13.63 13.62
CA LYS A 199 -19.06 12.36 13.36
C LYS A 199 -19.77 11.68 12.21
N THR A 200 -19.06 11.39 11.14
CA THR A 200 -19.60 10.63 10.01
C THR A 200 -19.10 9.19 10.07
N PRO A 201 -19.86 8.21 9.53
CA PRO A 201 -19.36 6.85 9.38
C PRO A 201 -18.05 6.83 8.58
N GLY A 202 -17.06 6.12 9.11
CA GLY A 202 -15.78 5.91 8.46
C GLY A 202 -15.82 4.72 7.51
N THR A 203 -14.99 4.77 6.46
CA THR A 203 -14.82 3.67 5.50
C THR A 203 -13.54 2.90 5.74
N ILE A 204 -13.52 1.60 5.40
CA ILE A 204 -12.32 0.75 5.49
C ILE A 204 -11.14 1.38 4.74
N ASN A 205 -11.38 1.97 3.56
CA ASN A 205 -10.33 2.62 2.76
C ASN A 205 -9.73 3.85 3.47
N GLN A 206 -10.54 4.66 4.16
CA GLN A 206 -10.04 5.78 4.95
C GLN A 206 -9.11 5.31 6.07
N LEU A 207 -9.54 4.31 6.86
CA LEU A 207 -8.69 3.77 7.94
C LEU A 207 -7.42 3.12 7.39
N GLY A 208 -7.52 2.38 6.29
CA GLY A 208 -6.38 1.80 5.58
C GLY A 208 -5.38 2.87 5.12
N GLY A 209 -5.86 4.01 4.60
CA GLY A 209 -5.02 5.15 4.26
C GLY A 209 -4.32 5.76 5.48
N MET A 210 -5.03 5.91 6.59
CA MET A 210 -4.46 6.45 7.84
C MET A 210 -3.37 5.54 8.42
N LEU A 211 -3.60 4.22 8.45
CA LEU A 211 -2.62 3.22 8.87
C LEU A 211 -1.42 3.16 7.92
N SER A 212 -1.66 3.28 6.61
CA SER A 212 -0.61 3.32 5.58
C SER A 212 0.29 4.55 5.74
N TYR A 213 -0.27 5.71 6.07
CA TYR A 213 0.51 6.91 6.38
C TYR A 213 1.44 6.70 7.59
N ILE A 214 0.93 6.12 8.69
CA ILE A 214 1.76 5.79 9.87
C ILE A 214 2.84 4.76 9.50
N TYR A 215 2.47 3.74 8.73
CA TYR A 215 3.40 2.73 8.24
C TYR A 215 4.52 3.34 7.40
N MET A 216 4.21 4.28 6.50
CA MET A 216 5.20 4.99 5.68
C MET A 216 6.23 5.73 6.56
N VAL A 217 5.77 6.41 7.61
CA VAL A 217 6.67 7.08 8.58
C VAL A 217 7.53 6.08 9.34
N ASN A 218 6.96 4.95 9.77
CA ASN A 218 7.71 3.89 10.43
C ASN A 218 8.73 3.24 9.48
N LYS A 219 8.37 3.02 8.21
CA LYS A 219 9.25 2.48 7.17
C LYS A 219 10.45 3.37 6.94
N PHE A 220 10.26 4.70 6.87
CA PHE A 220 11.37 5.65 6.76
C PHE A 220 12.33 5.56 7.95
N ASN A 221 11.82 5.43 9.18
CA ASN A 221 12.70 5.26 10.33
C ASN A 221 13.45 3.92 10.29
N ARG A 222 12.80 2.85 9.83
CA ARG A 222 13.45 1.53 9.69
C ARG A 222 14.52 1.53 8.61
N SER A 223 14.27 2.13 7.45
CA SER A 223 15.29 2.20 6.39
C SER A 223 16.55 2.87 6.90
N LYS A 224 16.41 3.94 7.70
CA LYS A 224 17.56 4.57 8.37
C LYS A 224 18.26 3.67 9.38
N ILE A 225 17.56 2.77 10.07
CA ILE A 225 18.22 1.80 10.97
C ILE A 225 19.06 0.84 10.14
N VAL A 226 18.48 0.28 9.07
CA VAL A 226 19.17 -0.67 8.18
C VAL A 226 20.36 0.01 7.49
N GLU A 227 20.21 1.24 7.00
CA GLU A 227 21.28 1.99 6.33
C GLU A 227 22.43 2.35 7.28
N ASN A 228 22.17 2.51 8.58
CA ASN A 228 23.17 2.94 9.57
C ASN A 228 23.60 1.82 10.54
N SER A 229 23.27 0.55 10.25
CA SER A 229 23.64 -0.59 11.10
C SER A 229 23.73 -1.89 10.30
N ALA A 230 24.24 -2.96 10.90
CA ALA A 230 24.25 -4.31 10.29
C ALA A 230 22.91 -5.06 10.47
N ILE A 231 21.87 -4.41 10.98
CA ILE A 231 20.57 -5.05 11.28
C ILE A 231 19.78 -5.18 9.97
N ARG A 232 19.33 -6.41 9.65
CA ARG A 232 18.43 -6.65 8.52
C ARG A 232 17.01 -6.21 8.84
N GLU A 233 16.25 -5.77 7.84
CA GLU A 233 14.87 -5.28 8.05
C GLU A 233 13.94 -6.35 8.66
N GLU A 234 14.15 -7.62 8.30
CA GLU A 234 13.43 -8.79 8.84
C GLU A 234 13.66 -9.01 10.34
N ASP A 235 14.82 -8.62 10.86
CA ASP A 235 15.15 -8.77 12.28
C ASP A 235 14.50 -7.64 13.14
N ILE A 236 13.95 -6.60 12.49
CA ILE A 236 13.29 -5.48 13.18
C ILE A 236 11.84 -5.82 13.50
N LYS A 237 11.58 -6.05 14.80
CA LYS A 237 10.23 -6.29 15.35
C LYS A 237 9.21 -5.23 14.93
N LEU A 238 7.97 -5.67 14.71
CA LEU A 238 6.84 -4.78 14.43
C LEU A 238 6.54 -3.85 15.61
N SER A 239 6.41 -2.56 15.33
CA SER A 239 5.90 -1.57 16.28
C SER A 239 4.43 -1.83 16.64
N ALA A 240 3.96 -1.24 17.74
CA ALA A 240 2.56 -1.38 18.15
C ALA A 240 1.56 -0.98 17.06
N MET A 241 1.83 0.11 16.31
CA MET A 241 0.95 0.52 15.21
C MET A 241 1.07 -0.38 13.98
N GLU A 242 2.22 -1.01 13.75
CA GLU A 242 2.34 -2.02 12.68
C GLU A 242 1.57 -3.29 13.03
N LYS A 243 1.51 -3.69 14.30
CA LYS A 243 0.65 -4.80 14.75
C LYS A 243 -0.83 -4.47 14.53
N VAL A 244 -1.27 -3.25 14.87
CA VAL A 244 -2.64 -2.79 14.57
C VAL A 244 -2.90 -2.80 13.06
N HIS A 245 -1.92 -2.41 12.25
CA HIS A 245 -2.06 -2.44 10.80
C HIS A 245 -2.10 -3.88 10.26
N ALA A 246 -1.31 -4.80 10.82
CA ALA A 246 -1.37 -6.23 10.51
C ALA A 246 -2.76 -6.81 10.81
N ASP A 247 -3.31 -6.53 12.00
CA ASP A 247 -4.66 -6.94 12.37
C ASP A 247 -5.70 -6.34 11.41
N PHE A 248 -5.56 -5.06 11.04
CA PHE A 248 -6.44 -4.43 10.07
C PHE A 248 -6.37 -5.09 8.68
N LEU A 249 -5.16 -5.41 8.20
CA LEU A 249 -5.00 -6.10 6.92
C LEU A 249 -5.59 -7.49 6.97
N PHE A 250 -5.41 -8.24 8.05
CA PHE A 250 -6.05 -9.55 8.21
C PHE A 250 -7.58 -9.40 8.23
N TYR A 251 -8.10 -8.46 9.01
CA TYR A 251 -9.52 -8.15 9.09
C TYR A 251 -10.11 -7.87 7.69
N GLN A 252 -9.50 -6.93 6.96
CA GLN A 252 -9.96 -6.55 5.62
C GLN A 252 -9.81 -7.69 4.61
N ASN A 253 -8.74 -8.50 4.70
CA ASN A 253 -8.42 -9.51 3.69
C ASN A 253 -9.11 -10.86 3.89
N PHE A 254 -9.41 -11.24 5.12
CA PHE A 254 -9.81 -12.61 5.42
C PHE A 254 -11.05 -12.70 6.30
N TYR A 255 -11.23 -11.79 7.26
CA TYR A 255 -12.34 -11.88 8.22
C TYR A 255 -13.61 -11.15 7.73
N ALA A 256 -13.47 -9.88 7.32
CA ALA A 256 -14.54 -9.01 6.82
C ALA A 256 -14.39 -8.71 5.32
N ASN A 257 -13.91 -9.71 4.58
CA ASN A 257 -13.82 -9.66 3.13
C ASN A 257 -15.18 -9.40 2.49
N GLN A 258 -15.24 -8.52 1.48
CA GLN A 258 -16.48 -8.14 0.78
C GLN A 258 -16.79 -9.01 -0.45
N LYS A 259 -15.90 -9.96 -0.76
CA LYS A 259 -15.97 -10.92 -1.85
C LYS A 259 -15.25 -12.19 -1.41
N ILE A 260 -15.51 -13.31 -2.07
CA ILE A 260 -14.71 -14.53 -1.92
C ILE A 260 -13.23 -14.18 -2.11
N THR A 261 -12.40 -14.45 -1.11
CA THR A 261 -10.95 -14.20 -1.19
C THR A 261 -10.27 -15.47 -1.69
N ILE A 262 -9.57 -15.40 -2.81
CA ILE A 262 -8.73 -16.48 -3.33
C ILE A 262 -7.27 -16.19 -3.01
N LEU A 263 -6.59 -17.16 -2.40
CA LEU A 263 -5.15 -17.11 -2.11
C LEU A 263 -4.46 -18.26 -2.85
N CYS A 264 -3.66 -17.95 -3.86
CA CYS A 264 -2.83 -18.92 -4.57
C CYS A 264 -1.38 -18.84 -4.10
N GLU A 265 -0.59 -19.88 -4.34
CA GLU A 265 0.84 -19.88 -4.04
C GLU A 265 1.59 -18.76 -4.80
N GLY A 266 1.29 -18.65 -6.10
CA GLY A 266 1.98 -17.78 -7.02
C GLY A 266 1.09 -16.72 -7.69
N LYS A 267 1.75 -15.82 -8.44
CA LYS A 267 1.04 -14.79 -9.24
C LYS A 267 0.50 -15.33 -10.56
N THR A 268 1.04 -16.44 -11.05
CA THR A 268 0.66 -17.09 -12.32
C THR A 268 -0.72 -17.71 -12.23
N ASP A 269 -0.99 -18.44 -11.15
CA ASP A 269 -2.25 -19.15 -10.92
C ASP A 269 -3.40 -18.15 -10.79
N ASN A 270 -3.14 -17.01 -10.14
CA ASN A 270 -4.06 -15.88 -10.10
C ASN A 270 -4.50 -15.46 -11.51
N ILE A 271 -3.61 -15.45 -12.49
CA ILE A 271 -3.93 -15.04 -13.87
C ILE A 271 -4.73 -16.14 -14.56
N TYR A 272 -4.31 -17.40 -14.45
CA TYR A 272 -5.02 -18.52 -15.07
C TYR A 272 -6.46 -18.62 -14.57
N LEU A 273 -6.65 -18.61 -13.25
CA LEU A 273 -7.98 -18.69 -12.63
C LEU A 273 -8.85 -17.47 -12.98
N GLN A 274 -8.28 -16.26 -13.01
CA GLN A 274 -9.02 -15.07 -13.47
C GLN A 274 -9.52 -15.23 -14.91
N CYS A 275 -8.69 -15.76 -15.81
CA CYS A 275 -9.04 -15.95 -17.20
C CYS A 275 -10.10 -17.05 -17.36
N ALA A 276 -9.91 -18.19 -16.68
CA ALA A 276 -10.84 -19.32 -16.69
C ALA A 276 -12.22 -18.94 -16.14
N MET A 277 -12.27 -18.28 -14.96
CA MET A 277 -13.53 -17.83 -14.35
C MET A 277 -14.30 -16.85 -15.24
N LYS A 278 -13.59 -15.95 -15.94
CA LYS A 278 -14.21 -15.02 -16.89
C LYS A 278 -14.72 -15.74 -18.14
N SER A 279 -13.93 -16.65 -18.71
CA SER A 279 -14.31 -17.42 -19.89
C SER A 279 -15.53 -18.31 -19.63
N LEU A 280 -15.63 -18.84 -18.41
CA LEU A 280 -16.69 -19.76 -17.99
C LEU A 280 -17.74 -19.09 -17.09
N ALA A 281 -17.86 -17.75 -17.15
CA ALA A 281 -18.71 -16.96 -16.25
C ALA A 281 -20.20 -17.37 -16.29
N LYS A 282 -20.68 -17.88 -17.45
CA LYS A 282 -22.05 -18.39 -17.56
C LYS A 282 -22.29 -19.64 -16.69
N LYS A 283 -21.28 -20.48 -16.49
CA LYS A 283 -21.35 -21.70 -15.68
C LYS A 283 -21.09 -21.43 -14.20
N TYR A 284 -20.16 -20.52 -13.89
CA TYR A 284 -19.68 -20.25 -12.53
C TYR A 284 -20.14 -18.89 -12.00
N THR A 285 -21.45 -18.69 -11.89
CA THR A 285 -22.07 -17.39 -11.52
C THR A 285 -21.68 -16.89 -10.12
N ILE A 286 -21.34 -17.80 -9.21
CA ILE A 286 -20.82 -17.47 -7.86
C ILE A 286 -19.41 -16.86 -7.92
N LEU A 287 -18.62 -17.19 -8.95
CA LEU A 287 -17.23 -16.76 -9.11
C LEU A 287 -17.10 -15.56 -10.07
N ALA A 288 -17.97 -15.48 -11.08
CA ALA A 288 -17.99 -14.39 -12.06
C ALA A 288 -19.42 -14.11 -12.55
N LYS A 289 -19.70 -12.89 -12.99
CA LYS A 289 -20.97 -12.49 -13.61
C LYS A 289 -20.71 -11.74 -14.92
N LEU A 290 -21.67 -11.74 -15.83
CA LEU A 290 -21.65 -10.86 -16.99
C LEU A 290 -22.30 -9.52 -16.62
N ASN A 291 -21.68 -8.41 -17.01
CA ASN A 291 -22.28 -7.08 -16.86
C ASN A 291 -23.29 -6.81 -17.99
N THR A 292 -23.89 -5.62 -17.98
CA THR A 292 -24.89 -5.19 -18.98
C THR A 292 -24.36 -5.15 -20.41
N GLU A 293 -23.04 -5.03 -20.59
CA GLU A 293 -22.35 -5.03 -21.88
C GLU A 293 -21.88 -6.44 -22.30
N GLY A 294 -22.23 -7.48 -21.54
CA GLY A 294 -21.80 -8.86 -21.77
C GLY A 294 -20.34 -9.14 -21.37
N LYS A 295 -19.66 -8.21 -20.68
CA LYS A 295 -18.29 -8.38 -20.19
C LYS A 295 -18.25 -9.10 -18.85
N ALA A 296 -17.37 -10.08 -18.72
CA ALA A 296 -17.24 -10.86 -17.49
C ALA A 296 -16.50 -10.09 -16.37
N GLU A 297 -17.15 -9.97 -15.23
CA GLU A 297 -16.65 -9.40 -13.98
C GLU A 297 -16.53 -10.46 -12.88
N LEU A 298 -15.45 -10.42 -12.10
CA LEU A 298 -15.22 -11.39 -11.04
C LEU A 298 -16.00 -11.02 -9.76
N ASN A 299 -16.71 -11.99 -9.21
CA ASN A 299 -17.32 -11.95 -7.87
C ASN A 299 -16.35 -12.39 -6.78
N VAL A 300 -15.15 -12.81 -7.18
CA VAL A 300 -14.02 -13.10 -6.29
C VAL A 300 -13.00 -11.96 -6.30
N ARG A 301 -12.08 -12.00 -5.34
CA ARG A 301 -10.85 -11.21 -5.37
C ARG A 301 -9.65 -12.13 -5.13
N PHE A 302 -8.55 -11.82 -5.77
CA PHE A 302 -7.28 -12.51 -5.54
C PHE A 302 -6.44 -11.71 -4.55
N PHE A 303 -5.91 -12.39 -3.53
CA PHE A 303 -4.98 -11.79 -2.58
C PHE A 303 -3.70 -11.37 -3.30
N LYS A 304 -3.23 -10.15 -3.01
CA LYS A 304 -2.06 -9.57 -3.66
C LYS A 304 -0.88 -9.51 -2.70
N TYR A 305 0.12 -10.32 -2.97
CA TYR A 305 1.42 -10.27 -2.31
C TYR A 305 2.13 -8.95 -2.60
N SER A 306 2.56 -8.27 -1.54
CA SER A 306 3.31 -7.01 -1.59
C SER A 306 4.27 -6.92 -0.42
N GLY A 307 5.30 -6.05 -0.51
CA GLY A 307 6.22 -5.85 0.63
C GLY A 307 5.51 -5.47 1.94
N LEU A 308 4.31 -4.88 1.86
CA LEU A 308 3.48 -4.61 3.03
C LEU A 308 2.90 -5.89 3.66
N THR A 309 2.28 -6.77 2.85
CA THR A 309 1.71 -8.04 3.35
C THR A 309 2.79 -9.01 3.77
N HIS A 310 3.95 -8.99 3.11
CA HIS A 310 5.11 -9.78 3.50
C HIS A 310 5.53 -9.41 4.92
N ARG A 311 5.73 -8.11 5.19
CA ARG A 311 6.18 -7.64 6.51
C ARG A 311 5.11 -7.75 7.59
N LEU A 312 3.87 -7.38 7.29
CA LEU A 312 2.83 -7.24 8.31
C LEU A 312 2.04 -8.53 8.54
N LEU A 313 1.96 -9.38 7.52
CA LEU A 313 1.23 -10.64 7.60
C LEU A 313 2.14 -11.85 7.44
N ASP A 314 3.47 -11.73 7.33
CA ASP A 314 4.35 -12.89 7.06
C ASP A 314 3.86 -13.75 5.87
N LEU A 315 3.36 -13.08 4.82
CA LEU A 315 2.85 -13.69 3.60
C LEU A 315 3.68 -13.20 2.42
N TYR A 316 4.77 -13.89 2.12
CA TYR A 316 5.70 -13.66 0.99
C TYR A 316 5.25 -14.35 -0.30
N GLY A 317 4.40 -15.37 -0.18
CA GLY A 317 4.02 -16.28 -1.25
C GLY A 317 4.76 -17.61 -1.08
N GLY A 318 4.25 -18.67 -1.69
CA GLY A 318 4.77 -20.02 -1.43
C GLY A 318 3.98 -20.81 -0.38
N THR A 319 4.13 -22.13 -0.42
CA THR A 319 3.35 -23.06 0.43
C THR A 319 3.67 -22.98 1.92
N GLY A 320 4.88 -22.54 2.29
CA GLY A 320 5.30 -22.40 3.69
C GLY A 320 4.50 -21.33 4.44
N ASP A 321 4.43 -20.13 3.88
CA ASP A 321 3.72 -18.99 4.48
C ASP A 321 2.21 -19.24 4.56
N ILE A 322 1.66 -19.88 3.53
CA ILE A 322 0.26 -20.29 3.49
C ILE A 322 -0.01 -21.32 4.59
N GLY A 323 0.88 -22.30 4.77
CA GLY A 323 0.81 -23.25 5.88
C GLY A 323 0.80 -22.57 7.25
N GLU A 324 1.63 -21.55 7.44
CA GLU A 324 1.63 -20.79 8.70
C GLU A 324 0.37 -19.95 8.89
N LEU A 325 -0.16 -19.34 7.83
CA LEU A 325 -1.46 -18.68 7.85
C LEU A 325 -2.57 -19.63 8.29
N ILE A 326 -2.62 -20.85 7.73
CA ILE A 326 -3.60 -21.88 8.10
C ILE A 326 -3.55 -22.16 9.61
N LYS A 327 -2.36 -22.40 10.17
CA LYS A 327 -2.18 -22.72 11.59
C LYS A 327 -2.68 -21.62 12.53
N ARG A 328 -2.41 -20.35 12.20
CA ARG A 328 -2.79 -19.22 13.05
C ARG A 328 -4.12 -18.55 12.67
N TYR A 329 -4.83 -19.06 11.66
CA TYR A 329 -6.02 -18.39 11.13
C TYR A 329 -7.10 -18.20 12.20
N VAL A 330 -7.36 -19.24 13.00
CA VAL A 330 -8.36 -19.21 14.07
C VAL A 330 -8.00 -18.20 15.16
N SER A 331 -6.74 -18.21 15.63
CA SER A 331 -6.28 -17.26 16.65
C SER A 331 -6.30 -15.82 16.15
N CYS A 332 -6.01 -15.60 14.87
CA CYS A 332 -6.16 -14.29 14.24
C CYS A 332 -7.64 -13.86 14.19
N CYS A 333 -8.56 -14.75 13.82
CA CYS A 333 -10.00 -14.45 13.82
C CYS A 333 -10.52 -14.12 15.23
N GLY A 334 -9.98 -14.74 16.27
CA GLY A 334 -10.37 -14.51 17.67
C GLY A 334 -10.13 -13.08 18.18
N LYS A 335 -9.43 -12.23 17.42
CA LYS A 335 -9.21 -10.81 17.75
C LYS A 335 -10.43 -9.93 17.44
N TYR A 336 -11.38 -10.43 16.66
CA TYR A 336 -12.53 -9.67 16.18
C TYR A 336 -13.81 -10.23 16.78
N LYS A 337 -14.77 -9.35 17.08
CA LYS A 337 -16.08 -9.72 17.64
C LYS A 337 -17.23 -9.52 16.66
N ASN A 338 -16.95 -8.89 15.52
CA ASN A 338 -17.95 -8.53 14.53
C ASN A 338 -18.32 -9.70 13.61
N HIS A 339 -19.34 -10.47 14.00
CA HIS A 339 -19.87 -11.62 13.26
C HIS A 339 -21.22 -11.29 12.59
N PRO A 340 -21.65 -12.04 11.55
CA PRO A 340 -21.02 -13.23 10.95
C PRO A 340 -20.04 -12.93 9.81
N PHE A 341 -19.23 -13.93 9.42
CA PHE A 341 -18.42 -13.89 8.21
C PHE A 341 -19.32 -13.78 6.97
N LYS A 342 -18.96 -12.92 6.02
CA LYS A 342 -19.78 -12.67 4.82
C LYS A 342 -19.41 -13.55 3.63
N HIS A 343 -18.12 -13.86 3.48
CA HIS A 343 -17.61 -14.60 2.33
C HIS A 343 -16.45 -15.52 2.74
N PRO A 344 -16.24 -16.64 2.04
CA PRO A 344 -15.13 -17.54 2.32
C PRO A 344 -13.77 -16.99 1.86
N THR A 345 -12.72 -17.42 2.55
CA THR A 345 -11.33 -17.39 2.09
C THR A 345 -10.97 -18.78 1.60
N ILE A 346 -10.56 -18.89 0.34
CA ILE A 346 -10.24 -20.15 -0.33
C ILE A 346 -8.79 -20.11 -0.75
N ILE A 347 -7.97 -20.97 -0.16
CA ILE A 347 -6.60 -21.21 -0.59
C ILE A 347 -6.65 -22.22 -1.73
N VAL A 348 -6.05 -21.89 -2.88
CA VAL A 348 -6.03 -22.77 -4.05
C VAL A 348 -4.58 -23.09 -4.38
N VAL A 349 -4.24 -24.37 -4.38
CA VAL A 349 -2.85 -24.83 -4.55
C VAL A 349 -2.78 -26.11 -5.36
N ASP A 350 -1.62 -26.35 -5.97
CA ASP A 350 -1.34 -27.59 -6.69
C ASP A 350 -1.34 -28.77 -5.71
N ASN A 351 -1.72 -29.96 -6.18
CA ASN A 351 -1.79 -31.15 -5.33
C ASN A 351 -0.47 -31.93 -5.28
N ASP A 352 0.58 -31.41 -5.90
CA ASP A 352 1.91 -32.02 -6.00
C ASP A 352 2.73 -31.94 -4.68
N GLU A 353 3.98 -32.41 -4.73
CA GLU A 353 4.89 -32.40 -3.58
C GLU A 353 5.21 -30.98 -3.07
N GLY A 354 5.07 -29.94 -3.89
CA GLY A 354 5.27 -28.54 -3.51
C GLY A 354 4.34 -28.10 -2.36
N SER A 355 3.18 -28.74 -2.26
CA SER A 355 2.13 -28.49 -1.27
C SER A 355 2.28 -29.24 0.05
N GLN A 356 3.35 -29.99 0.27
CA GLN A 356 3.55 -30.81 1.48
C GLN A 356 3.44 -30.00 2.80
N LYS A 357 3.88 -28.74 2.80
CA LYS A 357 3.79 -27.85 3.97
C LYS A 357 2.33 -27.49 4.31
N ILE A 358 1.47 -27.39 3.30
CA ILE A 358 0.04 -27.12 3.48
C ILE A 358 -0.67 -28.38 3.99
N PHE A 359 -0.36 -29.56 3.46
CA PHE A 359 -0.89 -30.83 3.99
C PHE A 359 -0.55 -31.00 5.48
N THR A 360 0.70 -30.71 5.84
CA THR A 360 1.15 -30.74 7.24
C THR A 360 0.37 -29.76 8.10
N ALA A 361 0.17 -28.52 7.64
CA ALA A 361 -0.61 -27.51 8.35
C ALA A 361 -2.07 -27.93 8.54
N LEU A 362 -2.70 -28.51 7.50
CA LEU A 362 -4.06 -29.04 7.59
C LEU A 362 -4.15 -30.14 8.63
N LYS A 363 -3.25 -31.14 8.60
CA LYS A 363 -3.23 -32.21 9.60
C LYS A 363 -3.10 -31.68 11.04
N VAL A 364 -2.28 -30.65 11.26
CA VAL A 364 -2.13 -30.00 12.58
C VAL A 364 -3.44 -29.36 13.03
N VAL A 365 -4.15 -28.67 12.15
CA VAL A 365 -5.37 -27.91 12.52
C VAL A 365 -6.62 -28.80 12.58
N THR A 366 -6.72 -29.80 11.70
CA THR A 366 -7.93 -30.62 11.53
C THR A 366 -7.78 -32.04 12.09
N GLY A 367 -6.63 -32.36 12.68
CA GLY A 367 -6.30 -33.71 13.13
C GLY A 367 -6.36 -34.73 11.99
N ASN A 368 -6.94 -35.90 12.28
CA ASN A 368 -7.05 -37.00 11.32
C ASN A 368 -8.27 -36.90 10.39
N LYS A 369 -9.02 -35.78 10.40
CA LYS A 369 -10.25 -35.62 9.61
C LYS A 369 -10.08 -35.90 8.12
N TYR A 370 -8.92 -35.56 7.56
CA TYR A 370 -8.60 -35.70 6.13
C TYR A 370 -7.46 -36.68 5.87
N VAL A 371 -7.25 -37.62 6.79
CA VAL A 371 -6.22 -38.65 6.69
C VAL A 371 -6.91 -40.01 6.48
N VAL A 372 -6.46 -40.75 5.48
CA VAL A 372 -6.95 -42.09 5.14
C VAL A 372 -5.87 -43.14 5.37
N GLY A 373 -6.29 -44.37 5.73
CA GLY A 373 -5.40 -45.49 6.06
C GLY A 373 -5.20 -45.70 7.56
N THR A 374 -4.61 -46.84 7.94
CA THR A 374 -4.39 -47.26 9.34
C THR A 374 -2.90 -47.42 9.65
N GLY A 375 -2.52 -47.21 10.91
CA GLY A 375 -1.13 -47.38 11.37
C GLY A 375 -0.12 -46.47 10.63
N LYS A 376 0.99 -47.05 10.16
CA LYS A 376 2.04 -46.33 9.41
C LYS A 376 1.66 -45.97 7.98
N ALA A 377 0.54 -46.47 7.44
CA ALA A 377 0.10 -46.25 6.06
C ALA A 377 -0.84 -45.03 5.91
N GLN A 378 -0.92 -44.16 6.92
CA GLN A 378 -1.75 -42.96 6.88
C GLN A 378 -1.25 -41.95 5.84
N LYS A 379 -2.13 -41.59 4.90
CA LYS A 379 -1.87 -40.57 3.88
C LYS A 379 -2.94 -39.49 3.89
N PHE A 380 -2.58 -38.29 3.46
CA PHE A 380 -3.55 -37.22 3.26
C PHE A 380 -4.48 -37.60 2.10
N ASP A 381 -5.79 -37.49 2.33
CA ASP A 381 -6.77 -37.79 1.30
C ASP A 381 -6.81 -36.64 0.29
N LYS A 382 -6.21 -36.82 -0.90
CA LYS A 382 -6.20 -35.83 -1.99
C LYS A 382 -7.46 -35.89 -2.89
N THR A 383 -8.40 -36.78 -2.61
CA THR A 383 -9.56 -37.05 -3.49
C THR A 383 -10.73 -36.09 -3.26
N LEU A 384 -10.79 -35.46 -2.08
CA LEU A 384 -11.86 -34.55 -1.70
C LEU A 384 -11.93 -33.31 -2.59
N GLU A 385 -13.14 -32.76 -2.75
CA GLU A 385 -13.35 -31.54 -3.51
C GLU A 385 -12.75 -30.30 -2.83
N PHE A 386 -12.84 -30.24 -1.50
CA PHE A 386 -12.31 -29.15 -0.68
C PHE A 386 -12.09 -29.61 0.77
N TYR A 387 -11.34 -28.80 1.51
CA TYR A 387 -10.98 -29.05 2.90
C TYR A 387 -11.42 -27.85 3.72
N TYR A 388 -12.51 -28.00 4.47
CA TYR A 388 -12.93 -26.99 5.43
C TYR A 388 -11.97 -26.99 6.62
N VAL A 389 -11.30 -25.86 6.86
CA VAL A 389 -10.32 -25.72 7.94
C VAL A 389 -11.02 -25.28 9.22
N ALA A 390 -11.51 -24.04 9.23
CA ALA A 390 -12.24 -23.43 10.33
C ALA A 390 -12.83 -22.08 9.88
N GLN A 391 -13.88 -21.62 10.58
CA GLN A 391 -14.51 -20.31 10.35
C GLN A 391 -14.97 -20.15 8.88
N ASN A 392 -14.32 -19.27 8.12
CA ASN A 392 -14.58 -19.07 6.69
C ASN A 392 -13.42 -19.55 5.80
N LEU A 393 -12.46 -20.32 6.32
CA LEU A 393 -11.27 -20.77 5.60
C LEU A 393 -11.44 -22.16 4.99
N TYR A 394 -11.11 -22.26 3.72
CA TYR A 394 -11.08 -23.48 2.92
C TYR A 394 -9.74 -23.63 2.22
N VAL A 395 -9.33 -24.88 1.99
CA VAL A 395 -8.26 -25.22 1.05
C VAL A 395 -8.85 -26.05 -0.09
N VAL A 396 -8.42 -25.78 -1.31
CA VAL A 396 -8.77 -26.51 -2.54
C VAL A 396 -7.47 -26.89 -3.22
N PHE A 397 -7.28 -28.19 -3.46
CA PHE A 397 -6.19 -28.68 -4.29
C PHE A 397 -6.66 -28.86 -5.73
N THR A 398 -5.74 -28.79 -6.69
CA THR A 398 -5.99 -29.29 -8.05
C THR A 398 -6.46 -30.76 -8.00
N PRO A 399 -7.36 -31.19 -8.90
CA PRO A 399 -7.82 -32.57 -8.95
C PRO A 399 -6.70 -33.53 -9.35
N LEU A 400 -6.77 -34.78 -8.90
CA LEU A 400 -5.92 -35.84 -9.43
C LEU A 400 -6.30 -36.09 -10.89
N LYS A 401 -5.34 -36.56 -11.69
CA LYS A 401 -5.65 -37.15 -13.00
C LYS A 401 -6.54 -38.38 -12.80
N ILE A 402 -7.20 -38.82 -13.88
CA ILE A 402 -7.97 -40.09 -13.87
C ILE A 402 -7.06 -41.28 -13.48
N SER A 403 -5.77 -41.21 -13.82
CA SER A 403 -4.76 -42.21 -13.42
C SER A 403 -4.38 -42.18 -11.93
N GLY A 404 -4.86 -41.18 -11.16
CA GLY A 404 -4.51 -41.00 -9.75
C GLY A 404 -3.22 -40.21 -9.51
N GLU A 405 -2.57 -39.69 -10.55
CA GLU A 405 -1.38 -38.84 -10.46
C GLU A 405 -1.72 -37.41 -10.03
N ASP A 406 -0.73 -36.76 -9.41
CA ASP A 406 -0.76 -35.34 -9.08
C ASP A 406 -0.82 -34.45 -10.34
N THR A 407 -1.31 -33.22 -10.18
CA THR A 407 -1.45 -32.20 -11.21
C THR A 407 -1.05 -30.83 -10.69
N MET A 408 -0.63 -29.98 -11.63
CA MET A 408 -0.43 -28.54 -11.42
C MET A 408 -1.40 -27.71 -12.28
N MET A 409 -1.52 -26.42 -11.98
CA MET A 409 -2.40 -25.51 -12.74
C MET A 409 -2.18 -25.54 -14.27
N GLU A 410 -0.94 -25.75 -14.71
CA GLU A 410 -0.61 -25.83 -16.13
C GLU A 410 -1.21 -27.05 -16.85
N ASP A 411 -1.49 -28.16 -16.15
CA ASP A 411 -2.02 -29.40 -16.75
C ASP A 411 -3.45 -29.24 -17.28
N PHE A 412 -4.14 -28.14 -16.92
CA PHE A 412 -5.51 -27.84 -17.34
C PHE A 412 -5.59 -27.02 -18.63
N PHE A 413 -4.44 -26.68 -19.24
CA PHE A 413 -4.39 -26.09 -20.57
C PHE A 413 -4.31 -27.15 -21.66
N THR A 414 -4.81 -26.81 -22.86
CA THR A 414 -4.70 -27.71 -24.01
C THR A 414 -3.25 -27.79 -24.52
N PRO A 415 -2.86 -28.90 -25.18
CA PRO A 415 -1.54 -29.03 -25.79
C PRO A 415 -1.22 -27.87 -26.75
N GLU A 416 -2.20 -27.36 -27.51
CA GLU A 416 -2.01 -26.22 -28.42
C GLU A 416 -1.61 -24.96 -27.65
N THR A 417 -2.23 -24.74 -26.48
CA THR A 417 -1.92 -23.59 -25.65
C THR A 417 -0.52 -23.74 -25.03
N LEU A 418 -0.20 -24.93 -24.51
CA LEU A 418 1.11 -25.22 -23.89
C LEU A 418 2.26 -25.18 -24.90
N ASN A 419 2.01 -25.58 -26.15
CA ASN A 419 3.00 -25.56 -27.24
C ASN A 419 3.15 -24.20 -27.93
N SER A 420 2.57 -23.14 -27.37
CA SER A 420 2.72 -21.78 -27.89
C SER A 420 4.18 -21.33 -27.95
N ILE A 421 4.49 -20.52 -28.96
CA ILE A 421 5.83 -19.97 -29.21
C ILE A 421 5.78 -18.48 -28.95
N VAL A 422 6.71 -17.99 -28.14
CA VAL A 422 6.87 -16.56 -27.83
C VAL A 422 8.31 -16.19 -28.05
N ASP A 423 8.56 -15.21 -28.92
CA ASP A 423 9.92 -14.73 -29.24
C ASP A 423 10.88 -15.87 -29.63
N GLY A 424 10.38 -16.88 -30.37
CA GLY A 424 11.15 -18.07 -30.79
C GLY A 424 11.38 -19.12 -29.69
N GLN A 425 10.83 -18.92 -28.49
CA GLN A 425 10.98 -19.82 -27.34
C GLN A 425 9.71 -20.64 -27.09
N ARG A 426 9.85 -21.84 -26.53
CA ARG A 426 8.73 -22.70 -26.10
C ARG A 426 8.50 -22.64 -24.60
N PHE A 427 7.30 -22.98 -24.15
CA PHE A 427 7.01 -23.04 -22.73
C PHE A 427 7.74 -24.22 -22.04
N SER A 428 8.29 -23.99 -20.84
CA SER A 428 8.75 -25.06 -19.94
C SER A 428 8.35 -24.76 -18.50
N VAL A 429 7.86 -25.78 -17.81
CA VAL A 429 7.55 -25.75 -16.37
C VAL A 429 8.82 -25.88 -15.53
N VAL A 430 9.80 -26.67 -16.00
CA VAL A 430 11.01 -27.02 -15.26
C VAL A 430 12.19 -26.12 -15.66
N HIS A 431 13.08 -25.82 -14.69
CA HIS A 431 14.31 -25.08 -14.93
C HIS A 431 15.32 -25.88 -15.80
N LYS A 432 15.62 -25.31 -16.96
CA LYS A 432 16.73 -25.49 -17.92
C LYS A 432 17.56 -26.81 -17.88
N ALA A 433 17.50 -27.55 -18.99
CA ALA A 433 18.72 -28.08 -19.60
C ALA A 433 19.48 -26.91 -20.30
N PRO A 434 20.82 -26.85 -20.22
CA PRO A 434 21.59 -25.87 -20.99
C PRO A 434 21.37 -26.14 -22.48
N ASN A 435 20.97 -25.12 -23.25
CA ASN A 435 20.73 -25.11 -24.72
C ASN A 435 19.28 -25.20 -25.23
N GLN A 436 18.25 -25.17 -24.37
CA GLN A 436 16.87 -24.99 -24.84
C GLN A 436 16.38 -23.54 -24.72
N LEU A 437 15.87 -22.98 -25.83
CA LEU A 437 15.17 -21.69 -25.90
C LEU A 437 13.77 -21.83 -25.30
N VAL A 438 13.65 -21.65 -23.97
CA VAL A 438 12.39 -21.77 -23.24
C VAL A 438 12.03 -20.54 -22.41
N TYR A 439 10.74 -20.22 -22.32
CA TYR A 439 10.22 -19.15 -21.48
C TYR A 439 9.50 -19.66 -20.22
N SER A 440 9.42 -18.80 -19.20
CA SER A 440 8.92 -19.13 -17.85
C SER A 440 7.39 -19.09 -17.71
N LYS A 441 6.86 -19.66 -16.61
CA LYS A 441 5.44 -19.55 -16.20
C LYS A 441 4.93 -18.10 -16.18
N HIS A 442 5.76 -17.16 -15.74
CA HIS A 442 5.40 -15.73 -15.77
C HIS A 442 5.15 -15.25 -17.20
N THR A 443 6.03 -15.58 -18.13
CA THR A 443 5.90 -15.21 -19.55
C THR A 443 4.68 -15.87 -20.17
N PHE A 444 4.45 -17.16 -19.89
CA PHE A 444 3.26 -17.89 -20.32
C PHE A 444 1.97 -17.19 -19.87
N SER A 445 1.85 -16.91 -18.57
CA SER A 445 0.66 -16.29 -18.00
C SER A 445 0.34 -14.91 -18.60
N GLN A 446 1.35 -14.08 -18.88
CA GLN A 446 1.15 -12.72 -19.37
C GLN A 446 1.00 -12.67 -20.90
N LYS A 447 1.96 -13.24 -21.63
CA LYS A 447 2.05 -13.09 -23.10
C LYS A 447 1.20 -14.09 -23.87
N VAL A 448 0.85 -15.23 -23.26
CA VAL A 448 -0.01 -16.24 -23.91
C VAL A 448 -1.40 -16.18 -23.31
N VAL A 449 -1.53 -16.52 -22.02
CA VAL A 449 -2.86 -16.73 -21.41
C VAL A 449 -3.67 -15.45 -21.35
N LYS A 450 -3.11 -14.39 -20.75
CA LYS A 450 -3.84 -13.14 -20.56
C LYS A 450 -4.00 -12.34 -21.85
N ALA A 451 -2.97 -12.30 -22.69
CA ALA A 451 -3.00 -11.55 -23.95
C ALA A 451 -3.96 -12.17 -24.96
N ASN A 452 -4.07 -13.50 -25.00
CA ASN A 452 -4.90 -14.22 -25.95
C ASN A 452 -6.13 -14.88 -25.30
N GLN A 453 -6.62 -14.31 -24.19
CA GLN A 453 -7.67 -14.90 -23.36
C GLN A 453 -8.92 -15.31 -24.16
N SER A 454 -9.32 -14.53 -25.15
CA SER A 454 -10.54 -14.78 -25.94
C SER A 454 -10.45 -16.03 -26.82
N ASN A 455 -9.24 -16.49 -27.14
CA ASN A 455 -8.99 -17.59 -28.08
C ASN A 455 -8.49 -18.87 -27.38
N ILE A 456 -8.39 -18.86 -26.05
CA ILE A 456 -7.93 -20.00 -25.27
C ILE A 456 -9.12 -20.78 -24.75
N ASN A 457 -9.09 -22.10 -24.94
CA ASN A 457 -10.08 -23.00 -24.37
C ASN A 457 -9.78 -23.26 -22.89
N PHE A 458 -10.62 -22.73 -21.99
CA PHE A 458 -10.50 -22.93 -20.55
C PHE A 458 -11.36 -24.09 -20.00
N ILE A 459 -12.00 -24.90 -20.84
CA ILE A 459 -12.87 -26.00 -20.37
C ILE A 459 -12.11 -26.96 -19.44
N GLY A 460 -10.81 -27.18 -19.67
CA GLY A 460 -9.95 -28.00 -18.81
C GLY A 460 -9.92 -27.53 -17.34
N PHE A 461 -10.12 -26.23 -17.06
CA PHE A 461 -10.19 -25.70 -15.70
C PHE A 461 -11.50 -26.01 -14.96
N THR A 462 -12.50 -26.59 -15.65
CA THR A 462 -13.80 -26.95 -15.07
C THR A 462 -13.69 -27.66 -13.72
N PRO A 463 -12.89 -28.74 -13.56
CA PRO A 463 -12.86 -29.47 -12.30
C PRO A 463 -12.25 -28.64 -11.15
N VAL A 464 -11.29 -27.75 -11.44
CA VAL A 464 -10.74 -26.82 -10.43
C VAL A 464 -11.80 -25.79 -10.01
N LEU A 465 -12.51 -25.22 -10.98
CA LEU A 465 -13.56 -24.23 -10.71
C LEU A 465 -14.77 -24.84 -10.00
N ASP A 466 -15.12 -26.09 -10.30
CA ASP A 466 -16.16 -26.85 -9.59
C ASP A 466 -15.81 -26.98 -8.11
N ARG A 467 -14.57 -27.36 -7.77
CA ARG A 467 -14.08 -27.44 -6.39
C ARG A 467 -14.14 -26.09 -5.65
N ILE A 468 -13.68 -25.01 -6.28
CA ILE A 468 -13.75 -23.65 -5.69
C ILE A 468 -15.20 -23.22 -5.46
N GLN A 469 -16.07 -23.46 -6.44
CA GLN A 469 -17.51 -23.17 -6.34
C GLN A 469 -18.17 -24.00 -5.22
N ASN A 470 -17.83 -25.28 -5.08
CA ASN A 470 -18.41 -26.16 -4.07
C ASN A 470 -17.98 -25.75 -2.66
N ALA A 471 -16.72 -25.35 -2.46
CA ALA A 471 -16.28 -24.75 -1.21
C ALA A 471 -17.08 -23.47 -0.87
N ALA A 472 -17.34 -22.62 -1.86
CA ALA A 472 -18.15 -21.42 -1.67
C ALA A 472 -19.61 -21.74 -1.34
N LYS A 473 -20.22 -22.70 -2.05
CA LYS A 473 -21.59 -23.18 -1.79
C LYS A 473 -21.71 -23.76 -0.38
N HIS A 474 -20.74 -24.58 0.05
CA HIS A 474 -20.70 -25.15 1.40
C HIS A 474 -20.62 -24.05 2.47
N PHE A 475 -19.82 -23.00 2.27
CA PHE A 475 -19.80 -21.86 3.20
C PHE A 475 -21.18 -21.20 3.33
N TYR A 476 -21.86 -20.96 2.21
CA TYR A 476 -23.18 -20.33 2.24
C TYR A 476 -24.28 -21.26 2.76
N SER A 477 -24.12 -22.59 2.68
CA SER A 477 -25.06 -23.54 3.30
C SER A 477 -24.87 -23.65 4.81
N LEU A 478 -23.65 -23.42 5.33
CA LEU A 478 -23.38 -23.42 6.77
C LEU A 478 -23.80 -22.13 7.48
N SER A 479 -23.98 -21.04 6.75
CA SER A 479 -24.32 -19.74 7.33
C SER A 479 -25.83 -19.70 7.63
N PRO A 480 -26.28 -19.76 8.90
CA PRO A 480 -27.70 -19.88 9.24
C PRO A 480 -28.54 -18.61 8.99
N TRP A 481 -27.97 -17.59 8.36
CA TRP A 481 -28.56 -16.26 8.24
C TRP A 481 -28.84 -15.95 6.77
N LYS A 482 -29.94 -16.52 6.27
CA LYS A 482 -30.74 -15.91 5.21
C LYS A 482 -31.92 -15.19 5.86
#